data_AF-A0A843DJ07-F1
#
_entry.id   AF-A0A843DJ07-F1
#
_cell.length_a   1.000
_cell.length_b   1.000
_cell.length_c   1.000
_cell.angle_alpha   90.00
_cell.angle_beta   90.00
_cell.angle_gamma   90.00
#
_symmetry.space_group_name_H-M   'P 1'
#
loop_
_entity.id
_entity.type
_entity.pdbx_description
1 polymer ?
#
loop_
_entity_poly.entity_id
_entity_poly.type
_entity_poly.pdbx_seq_one_letter_code
_entity_poly.pdbx_strand_id
1 'polypeptide(L)'
;MAIRTPVIPDEIVVHLGPPNEEARNITVPFKEYIKNVASSELYPTWPADAIKANVLAQVSFALNRIYNEWYRSQGYNFDITSSPQYDQAFTEDIQFFEIMTKIVDDIFNNYIVNNGQVQPLFATYCDGKNVTCEGLSQWGSVDLARRGLSPIEILKYYYGDDIKIIYNAPVEANIQTYPGFPVRLGNSGDFVRLLKTQLNRIGQNYPAIPIIIDDSVFFTVETENAVRKFQEIFDLDVTGIVDKATWYKIKYLYNAVKKLSDLYSEGISIDEAQLIFDKQVDLGDEGYYIRTLNYFLNVISYFDQSIPFLELEGEVFTENTQEAVIAFQKKYGLPATGVVDARTWASIRGAYAQTLATIPREYMIYIDEFFPGLFLSKGMTGNNIIKLQNFLYTICENTHEIPGVRVNGVFDNLTEQSIKSIQRRVNAEPTGVVGPALWYYIVEWAKNASI
;
A
#
# COMPACT_ATOMS: atom_id res chain seq x y z
N MET A 1 12.23 -12.21 -1.08
CA MET A 1 11.73 -10.89 -0.66
C MET A 1 11.46 -10.94 0.83
N ALA A 2 11.91 -9.94 1.58
CA ALA A 2 11.62 -9.86 3.01
C ALA A 2 10.11 -9.66 3.20
N ILE A 3 9.47 -10.49 4.02
CA ILE A 3 8.07 -10.29 4.40
C ILE A 3 8.05 -9.09 5.34
N ARG A 4 7.55 -7.93 4.89
CA ARG A 4 7.29 -6.80 5.78
C ARG A 4 6.06 -7.13 6.63
N THR A 5 6.29 -7.41 7.89
CA THR A 5 5.25 -7.70 8.89
C THR A 5 4.56 -6.40 9.33
N PRO A 6 3.30 -6.46 9.80
CA PRO A 6 2.64 -5.30 10.39
C PRO A 6 3.53 -4.55 11.39
N VAL A 7 3.49 -3.24 11.32
CA VAL A 7 4.21 -2.32 12.20
C VAL A 7 3.25 -1.75 13.25
N ILE A 8 3.78 -1.35 14.39
CA ILE A 8 3.02 -0.65 15.42
C ILE A 8 2.98 0.82 15.03
N PRO A 9 1.79 1.43 14.94
CA PRO A 9 1.71 2.83 14.56
C PRO A 9 2.24 3.74 15.68
N ASP A 10 2.94 4.81 15.33
CA ASP A 10 3.36 5.85 16.31
C ASP A 10 2.16 6.45 17.04
N GLU A 11 1.08 6.71 16.30
CA GLU A 11 -0.13 7.39 16.75
C GLU A 11 -1.41 6.69 16.27
N ILE A 12 -2.49 6.89 17.01
CA ILE A 12 -3.84 6.41 16.68
C ILE A 12 -4.85 7.55 16.78
N VAL A 13 -5.77 7.64 15.82
CA VAL A 13 -6.87 8.62 15.84
C VAL A 13 -8.11 8.00 16.47
N VAL A 14 -8.47 8.45 17.68
CA VAL A 14 -9.63 7.99 18.45
C VAL A 14 -10.81 8.94 18.24
N HIS A 15 -11.96 8.38 17.88
CA HIS A 15 -13.23 9.10 17.83
C HIS A 15 -13.97 8.96 19.16
N LEU A 16 -14.29 10.08 19.81
CA LEU A 16 -14.82 10.10 21.18
C LEU A 16 -16.33 9.87 21.27
N GLY A 17 -16.83 8.82 20.62
CA GLY A 17 -18.23 8.46 20.59
C GLY A 17 -18.51 7.28 19.66
N PRO A 18 -19.79 6.89 19.50
CA PRO A 18 -20.23 5.96 18.45
C PRO A 18 -19.88 6.48 17.04
N PRO A 19 -19.65 5.60 16.05
CA PRO A 19 -19.05 6.01 14.77
C PRO A 19 -19.91 6.98 13.93
N ASN A 20 -21.23 7.01 14.14
CA ASN A 20 -22.17 7.88 13.42
C ASN A 20 -22.58 9.12 14.20
N GLU A 21 -22.04 9.33 15.40
CA GLU A 21 -22.35 10.48 16.22
C GLU A 21 -21.34 11.60 16.02
N GLU A 22 -21.78 12.84 16.22
CA GLU A 22 -20.88 13.98 16.15
C GLU A 22 -20.03 14.03 17.42
N ALA A 23 -18.80 13.53 17.32
CA ALA A 23 -17.80 13.62 18.37
C ALA A 23 -16.44 14.02 17.81
N ARG A 24 -15.58 14.56 18.68
CA ARG A 24 -14.23 14.97 18.29
C ARG A 24 -13.34 13.75 18.05
N ASN A 25 -12.42 13.92 17.09
CA ASN A 25 -11.31 13.00 16.88
C ASN A 25 -10.08 13.56 17.56
N ILE A 26 -9.37 12.71 18.31
CA ILE A 26 -8.09 13.04 18.92
C ILE A 26 -7.01 12.11 18.40
N THR A 27 -5.79 12.63 18.28
CA THR A 27 -4.61 11.82 17.94
C THR A 27 -3.78 11.66 19.20
N VAL A 28 -3.44 10.41 19.55
CA VAL A 28 -2.63 10.08 20.73
C VAL A 28 -1.56 9.06 20.36
N PRO A 29 -0.42 9.01 21.07
CA PRO A 29 0.56 7.94 20.88
C PRO A 29 -0.08 6.57 21.08
N PHE A 30 0.18 5.60 20.20
CA PHE A 30 -0.47 4.27 20.28
C PHE A 30 -0.22 3.59 21.63
N LYS A 31 1.00 3.72 22.15
CA LYS A 31 1.35 3.22 23.49
C LYS A 31 0.52 3.86 24.60
N GLU A 32 0.24 5.16 24.50
CA GLU A 32 -0.59 5.89 25.47
C GLU A 32 -2.05 5.45 25.37
N TYR A 33 -2.55 5.24 24.15
CA TYR A 33 -3.87 4.66 23.93
C TYR A 33 -4.03 3.29 24.64
N ILE A 34 -3.07 2.38 24.50
CA ILE A 34 -3.15 1.07 25.16
C ILE A 34 -3.08 1.21 26.69
N LYS A 35 -2.27 2.13 27.23
CA LYS A 35 -2.26 2.42 28.69
C LYS A 35 -3.62 2.91 29.17
N ASN A 36 -4.28 3.74 28.38
CA ASN A 36 -5.61 4.26 28.66
C ASN A 36 -6.66 3.15 28.68
N VAL A 37 -6.71 2.32 27.63
CA VAL A 37 -7.65 1.20 27.53
C VAL A 37 -7.43 0.21 28.67
N ALA A 38 -6.18 -0.20 28.93
CA ALA A 38 -5.85 -1.10 30.04
C ALA A 38 -6.27 -0.53 31.39
N SER A 39 -6.08 0.77 31.62
CA SER A 39 -6.47 1.43 32.89
C SER A 39 -7.98 1.67 33.00
N SER A 40 -8.69 1.73 31.87
CA SER A 40 -10.15 1.91 31.82
C SER A 40 -10.91 0.59 31.99
N GLU A 41 -10.32 -0.54 31.57
CA GLU A 41 -11.02 -1.83 31.49
C GLU A 41 -10.55 -2.86 32.52
N LEU A 42 -9.32 -2.74 33.04
CA LEU A 42 -8.69 -3.75 33.90
C LEU A 42 -8.43 -3.23 35.30
N TYR A 43 -8.38 -4.15 36.28
CA TYR A 43 -8.11 -3.80 37.67
C TYR A 43 -6.62 -4.00 38.02
N PRO A 44 -5.98 -3.06 38.74
CA PRO A 44 -4.55 -3.14 39.08
C PRO A 44 -4.20 -4.26 40.08
N THR A 45 -5.20 -4.85 40.74
CA THR A 45 -5.03 -5.95 41.71
C THR A 45 -5.04 -7.34 41.07
N TRP A 46 -5.25 -7.42 39.75
CA TRP A 46 -5.26 -8.69 39.03
C TRP A 46 -3.86 -9.30 38.92
N PRO A 47 -3.76 -10.64 38.79
CA PRO A 47 -2.49 -11.30 38.49
C PRO A 47 -1.83 -10.71 37.25
N ALA A 48 -0.51 -10.52 37.29
CA ALA A 48 0.23 -9.91 36.19
C ALA A 48 0.05 -10.66 34.86
N ASP A 49 -0.03 -11.98 34.89
CA ASP A 49 -0.21 -12.78 33.66
C ASP A 49 -1.61 -12.63 33.04
N ALA A 50 -2.64 -12.41 33.86
CA ALA A 50 -3.96 -12.04 33.37
C ALA A 50 -3.93 -10.66 32.70
N ILE A 51 -3.29 -9.67 33.33
CA ILE A 51 -3.14 -8.33 32.76
C ILE A 51 -2.38 -8.40 31.42
N LYS A 52 -1.27 -9.13 31.36
CA LYS A 52 -0.49 -9.32 30.12
C LYS A 52 -1.32 -9.94 28.99
N ALA A 53 -2.11 -10.98 29.30
CA ALA A 53 -2.98 -11.61 28.29
C ALA A 53 -4.03 -10.61 27.75
N ASN A 54 -4.64 -9.82 28.63
CA ASN A 54 -5.61 -8.78 28.23
C ASN A 54 -4.95 -7.67 27.41
N VAL A 55 -3.78 -7.18 27.82
CA VAL A 55 -3.05 -6.13 27.07
C VAL A 55 -2.65 -6.63 25.69
N LEU A 56 -2.20 -7.88 25.53
CA LEU A 56 -1.92 -8.46 24.20
C LEU A 56 -3.17 -8.53 23.32
N ALA A 57 -4.32 -8.89 23.89
CA ALA A 57 -5.60 -8.84 23.17
C ALA A 57 -5.98 -7.41 22.79
N GLN A 58 -5.80 -6.44 23.68
CA GLN A 58 -6.08 -5.02 23.44
C GLN A 58 -5.21 -4.44 22.32
N VAL A 59 -3.89 -4.72 22.34
CA VAL A 59 -2.96 -4.31 21.27
C VAL A 59 -3.38 -4.93 19.94
N SER A 60 -3.65 -6.24 19.93
CA SER A 60 -4.02 -6.96 18.71
C SER A 60 -5.33 -6.44 18.11
N PHE A 61 -6.34 -6.13 18.94
CA PHE A 61 -7.61 -5.55 18.52
C PHE A 61 -7.41 -4.19 17.86
N ALA A 62 -6.72 -3.26 18.53
CA ALA A 62 -6.48 -1.91 18.01
C ALA A 62 -5.67 -1.95 16.71
N LEU A 63 -4.63 -2.79 16.69
CA LEU A 63 -3.78 -2.96 15.51
C LEU A 63 -4.57 -3.57 14.34
N ASN A 64 -5.49 -4.51 14.60
CA ASN A 64 -6.37 -5.04 13.56
C ASN A 64 -7.25 -3.95 12.93
N ARG A 65 -7.84 -3.04 13.74
CA ARG A 65 -8.63 -1.90 13.23
C ARG A 65 -7.82 -1.01 12.29
N ILE A 66 -6.60 -0.70 12.69
CA ILE A 66 -5.67 0.17 11.95
C ILE A 66 -5.19 -0.51 10.67
N TYR A 67 -4.67 -1.74 10.78
CA TYR A 67 -4.14 -2.52 9.66
C TYR A 67 -5.17 -2.69 8.54
N ASN A 68 -6.42 -3.00 8.93
CA ASN A 68 -7.52 -3.16 7.99
C ASN A 68 -8.14 -1.83 7.54
N GLU A 69 -7.67 -0.69 8.06
CA GLU A 69 -8.28 0.63 7.89
C GLU A 69 -9.80 0.57 8.04
N TRP A 70 -10.29 -0.15 9.06
CA TRP A 70 -11.69 -0.54 9.17
C TRP A 70 -12.65 0.65 9.01
N TYR A 71 -12.47 1.68 9.82
CA TYR A 71 -13.30 2.89 9.76
C TYR A 71 -13.01 3.75 8.53
N ARG A 72 -11.75 3.87 8.11
CA ARG A 72 -11.41 4.65 6.91
C ARG A 72 -11.98 4.06 5.62
N SER A 73 -12.03 2.73 5.52
CA SER A 73 -12.67 2.02 4.43
C SER A 73 -14.18 2.27 4.33
N GLN A 74 -14.81 2.68 5.43
CA GLN A 74 -16.22 3.06 5.49
C GLN A 74 -16.44 4.58 5.30
N GLY A 75 -15.38 5.34 5.02
CA GLY A 75 -15.44 6.77 4.77
C GLY A 75 -15.17 7.66 6.00
N TYR A 76 -14.91 7.07 7.16
CA TYR A 76 -14.55 7.84 8.35
C TYR A 76 -13.09 8.32 8.31
N ASN A 77 -12.77 9.32 9.11
CA ASN A 77 -11.43 9.93 9.20
C ASN A 77 -10.66 9.54 10.48
N PHE A 78 -11.17 8.61 11.28
CA PHE A 78 -10.55 8.08 12.50
C PHE A 78 -10.22 6.58 12.35
N ASP A 79 -9.46 6.04 13.31
CA ASP A 79 -8.97 4.66 13.31
C ASP A 79 -9.77 3.74 14.24
N ILE A 80 -10.29 4.27 15.35
CA ILE A 80 -11.06 3.51 16.35
C ILE A 80 -12.03 4.43 17.11
N THR A 81 -13.09 3.88 17.68
CA THR A 81 -14.02 4.60 18.57
C THR A 81 -13.67 4.39 20.04
N SER A 82 -14.08 5.31 20.91
CA SER A 82 -13.97 5.17 22.37
C SER A 82 -15.15 4.43 23.01
N SER A 83 -16.08 3.91 22.20
CA SER A 83 -17.33 3.32 22.65
C SER A 83 -17.20 1.80 22.79
N PRO A 84 -17.35 1.24 24.02
CA PRO A 84 -17.24 -0.20 24.25
C PRO A 84 -18.29 -1.06 23.51
N GLN A 85 -19.34 -0.42 22.97
CA GLN A 85 -20.32 -1.11 22.12
C GLN A 85 -19.71 -1.51 20.76
N TYR A 86 -18.72 -0.78 20.29
CA TYR A 86 -18.11 -0.95 18.96
C TYR A 86 -16.64 -1.37 19.05
N ASP A 87 -15.90 -0.78 19.99
CA ASP A 87 -14.46 -0.95 20.18
C ASP A 87 -14.10 -1.00 21.67
N GLN A 88 -13.03 -0.31 22.08
CA GLN A 88 -12.43 -0.38 23.41
C GLN A 88 -12.75 0.88 24.19
N ALA A 89 -12.86 0.77 25.51
CA ALA A 89 -13.12 1.91 26.37
C ALA A 89 -11.89 2.84 26.39
N PHE A 90 -12.10 4.09 25.98
CA PHE A 90 -11.10 5.14 26.07
C PHE A 90 -11.70 6.35 26.77
N THR A 91 -11.03 6.86 27.81
CA THR A 91 -11.50 8.02 28.59
C THR A 91 -10.39 9.05 28.68
N GLU A 92 -10.69 10.30 28.36
CA GLU A 92 -9.70 11.37 28.43
C GLU A 92 -9.39 11.79 29.86
N ASP A 93 -8.20 12.38 30.04
CA ASP A 93 -7.74 12.98 31.29
C ASP A 93 -7.73 12.02 32.50
N ILE A 94 -7.52 10.72 32.27
CA ILE A 94 -7.37 9.71 33.32
C ILE A 94 -5.91 9.51 33.72
N GLN A 95 -5.70 9.11 34.97
CA GLN A 95 -4.40 8.62 35.44
C GLN A 95 -4.28 7.12 35.18
N PHE A 96 -3.11 6.68 34.72
CA PHE A 96 -2.83 5.27 34.50
C PHE A 96 -2.30 4.61 35.76
N PHE A 97 -2.74 3.37 36.01
CA PHE A 97 -2.16 2.58 37.10
C PHE A 97 -0.71 2.21 36.78
N GLU A 98 0.17 2.24 37.79
CA GLU A 98 1.61 1.97 37.62
C GLU A 98 1.86 0.57 37.02
N ILE A 99 1.14 -0.45 37.50
CA ILE A 99 1.24 -1.82 36.98
C ILE A 99 0.85 -1.92 35.51
N MET A 100 -0.20 -1.18 35.08
CA MET A 100 -0.63 -1.15 33.67
C MET A 100 0.42 -0.46 32.82
N THR A 101 0.92 0.69 33.29
CA THR A 101 1.98 1.44 32.62
C THR A 101 3.21 0.57 32.37
N LYS A 102 3.69 -0.13 33.40
CA LYS A 102 4.87 -0.99 33.32
C LYS A 102 4.67 -2.17 32.37
N ILE A 103 3.51 -2.84 32.43
CA ILE A 103 3.22 -3.97 31.55
C ILE A 103 3.09 -3.49 30.10
N VAL A 104 2.35 -2.40 29.86
CA VAL A 104 2.18 -1.87 28.50
C VAL A 104 3.50 -1.38 27.92
N ASP A 105 4.34 -0.69 28.69
CA ASP A 105 5.66 -0.27 28.20
C ASP A 105 6.55 -1.45 27.76
N ASP A 106 6.36 -2.65 28.32
CA ASP A 106 7.10 -3.87 27.99
C ASP A 106 6.54 -4.60 26.75
N ILE A 107 5.23 -4.53 26.49
CA ILE A 107 4.58 -5.40 25.49
C ILE A 107 3.68 -4.69 24.46
N PHE A 108 3.62 -3.35 24.44
CA PHE A 108 2.77 -2.60 23.50
C PHE A 108 3.07 -2.91 22.03
N ASN A 109 4.28 -3.39 21.73
CA ASN A 109 4.72 -3.78 20.40
C ASN A 109 4.71 -5.30 20.17
N ASN A 110 3.94 -6.03 20.98
CA ASN A 110 3.67 -7.45 20.81
C ASN A 110 2.19 -7.65 20.48
N TYR A 111 1.88 -8.47 19.48
CA TYR A 111 0.49 -8.69 19.05
C TYR A 111 0.25 -10.15 18.65
N ILE A 112 -1.03 -10.53 18.59
CA ILE A 112 -1.44 -11.91 18.33
C ILE A 112 -1.69 -12.07 16.84
N VAL A 113 -1.30 -13.20 16.27
CA VAL A 113 -1.67 -13.61 14.90
C VAL A 113 -2.05 -15.07 14.90
N ASN A 114 -2.90 -15.48 13.95
CA ASN A 114 -3.05 -16.89 13.63
C ASN A 114 -1.80 -17.40 12.91
N ASN A 115 -1.47 -18.68 13.06
CA ASN A 115 -0.37 -19.28 12.31
C ASN A 115 -0.63 -19.20 10.81
N GLY A 116 0.43 -18.95 10.04
CA GLY A 116 0.30 -18.74 8.59
C GLY A 116 -0.31 -17.40 8.18
N GLN A 117 -0.61 -16.50 9.12
CA GLN A 117 -1.14 -15.17 8.86
C GLN A 117 -0.20 -14.09 9.40
N VAL A 118 -0.20 -12.93 8.74
CA VAL A 118 0.46 -11.73 9.27
C VAL A 118 -0.50 -10.76 9.92
N GLN A 119 -1.78 -10.82 9.56
CA GLN A 119 -2.80 -9.90 10.03
C GLN A 119 -2.93 -10.02 11.55
N PRO A 120 -2.89 -8.89 12.30
CA PRO A 120 -3.17 -8.91 13.72
C PRO A 120 -4.53 -9.54 13.97
N LEU A 121 -4.63 -10.46 14.93
CA LEU A 121 -5.87 -11.11 15.29
C LEU A 121 -6.86 -10.03 15.76
N PHE A 122 -8.09 -10.06 15.24
CA PHE A 122 -9.19 -9.29 15.81
C PHE A 122 -9.61 -9.94 17.14
N ALA A 123 -8.75 -9.75 18.15
CA ALA A 123 -8.84 -10.40 19.45
C ALA A 123 -9.98 -9.80 20.27
N THR A 124 -11.21 -10.22 19.98
CA THR A 124 -12.39 -9.80 20.73
C THR A 124 -12.26 -10.23 22.19
N TYR A 125 -12.81 -9.44 23.09
CA TYR A 125 -12.86 -9.73 24.52
C TYR A 125 -14.07 -9.06 25.15
N CYS A 126 -14.44 -9.53 26.34
CA CYS A 126 -15.57 -9.01 27.12
C CYS A 126 -15.31 -9.24 28.60
N ASP A 127 -16.05 -8.55 29.47
CA ASP A 127 -15.86 -8.67 30.92
C ASP A 127 -15.92 -10.14 31.40
N GLY A 128 -16.77 -10.97 30.78
CA GLY A 128 -16.96 -12.37 31.14
C GLY A 128 -17.72 -12.58 32.44
N LYS A 129 -18.30 -11.51 33.01
CA LYS A 129 -19.06 -11.54 34.27
C LYS A 129 -20.51 -11.14 34.05
N ASN A 130 -20.73 -10.03 33.35
CA ASN A 130 -22.07 -9.59 32.95
C ASN A 130 -22.36 -9.93 31.48
N VAL A 131 -21.32 -10.05 30.65
CA VAL A 131 -21.39 -10.34 29.22
C VAL A 131 -20.43 -11.48 28.88
N THR A 132 -20.93 -12.47 28.15
CA THR A 132 -20.12 -13.56 27.59
C THR A 132 -19.97 -13.38 26.08
N CYS A 133 -18.77 -13.64 25.56
CA CYS A 133 -18.41 -13.52 24.15
C CYS A 133 -17.55 -14.71 23.72
N GLU A 134 -17.39 -14.92 22.42
CA GLU A 134 -16.51 -15.96 21.86
C GLU A 134 -15.02 -15.68 22.10
N GLY A 135 -14.67 -14.45 22.48
CA GLY A 135 -13.31 -14.02 22.74
C GLY A 135 -12.86 -14.20 24.19
N LEU A 136 -11.78 -13.50 24.56
CA LEU A 136 -11.21 -13.57 25.90
C LEU A 136 -12.20 -13.02 26.95
N SER A 137 -12.44 -13.84 27.98
CA SER A 137 -13.13 -13.40 29.19
C SER A 137 -12.13 -12.73 30.13
N GLN A 138 -12.31 -11.43 30.39
CA GLN A 138 -11.39 -10.67 31.24
C GLN A 138 -11.34 -11.26 32.66
N TRP A 139 -12.48 -11.51 33.30
CA TRP A 139 -12.52 -12.18 34.60
C TRP A 139 -12.08 -13.64 34.55
N GLY A 140 -12.38 -14.37 33.48
CA GLY A 140 -11.93 -15.76 33.32
C GLY A 140 -10.41 -15.87 33.20
N SER A 141 -9.76 -14.89 32.57
CA SER A 141 -8.29 -14.81 32.49
C SER A 141 -7.63 -14.72 33.88
N VAL A 142 -8.31 -14.09 34.85
CA VAL A 142 -7.84 -13.99 36.24
C VAL A 142 -7.82 -15.36 36.91
N ASP A 143 -8.87 -16.15 36.73
CA ASP A 143 -8.95 -17.49 37.31
C ASP A 143 -7.93 -18.45 36.69
N LEU A 144 -7.70 -18.34 35.39
CA LEU A 144 -6.65 -19.09 34.69
C LEU A 144 -5.24 -18.70 35.17
N ALA A 145 -4.96 -17.40 35.31
CA ALA A 145 -3.68 -16.94 35.84
C ALA A 145 -3.46 -17.40 37.30
N ARG A 146 -4.50 -17.41 38.14
CA ARG A 146 -4.41 -17.95 39.52
C ARG A 146 -4.12 -19.45 39.56
N ARG A 147 -4.49 -20.18 38.52
CA ARG A 147 -4.13 -21.59 38.33
C ARG A 147 -2.71 -21.79 37.81
N GLY A 148 -1.96 -20.71 37.60
CA GLY A 148 -0.57 -20.72 37.17
C GLY A 148 -0.36 -20.75 35.65
N LEU A 149 -1.40 -20.48 34.85
CA LEU A 149 -1.24 -20.38 33.41
C LEU A 149 -0.54 -19.07 33.04
N SER A 150 0.40 -19.18 32.10
CA SER A 150 1.09 -18.05 31.48
C SER A 150 0.19 -17.26 30.52
N PRO A 151 0.57 -16.03 30.11
CA PRO A 151 -0.24 -15.22 29.21
C PRO A 151 -0.59 -15.92 27.89
N ILE A 152 0.37 -16.63 27.28
CA ILE A 152 0.13 -17.34 26.01
C ILE A 152 -0.81 -18.55 26.20
N GLU A 153 -0.73 -19.26 27.33
CA GLU A 153 -1.65 -20.37 27.63
C GLU A 153 -3.07 -19.85 27.85
N ILE A 154 -3.22 -18.70 28.52
CA ILE A 154 -4.51 -18.02 28.67
C ILE A 154 -5.07 -17.61 27.29
N LEU A 155 -4.24 -17.01 26.43
CA LEU A 155 -4.67 -16.61 25.09
C LEU A 155 -5.07 -17.80 24.23
N LYS A 156 -4.30 -18.90 24.24
CA LYS A 156 -4.62 -20.13 23.52
C LYS A 156 -5.90 -20.80 24.01
N TYR A 157 -6.18 -20.69 25.31
CA TYR A 157 -7.45 -21.18 25.87
C TYR A 157 -8.67 -20.49 25.22
N TYR A 158 -8.57 -19.19 24.91
CA TYR A 158 -9.69 -18.43 24.33
C TYR A 158 -9.70 -18.37 22.80
N TYR A 159 -8.53 -18.27 22.17
CA TYR A 159 -8.41 -18.06 20.72
C TYR A 159 -7.94 -19.31 19.96
N GLY A 160 -7.78 -20.44 20.65
CA GLY A 160 -7.32 -21.71 20.08
C GLY A 160 -5.80 -21.86 20.06
N ASP A 161 -5.33 -23.08 19.83
CA ASP A 161 -3.89 -23.41 19.87
C ASP A 161 -3.08 -22.89 18.69
N ASP A 162 -3.76 -22.47 17.62
CA ASP A 162 -3.17 -22.05 16.35
C ASP A 162 -2.79 -20.56 16.30
N ILE A 163 -2.66 -19.91 17.46
CA ILE A 163 -2.15 -18.55 17.56
C ILE A 163 -0.67 -18.51 17.95
N LYS A 164 0.00 -17.44 17.55
CA LYS A 164 1.32 -17.06 18.04
C LYS A 164 1.37 -15.56 18.37
N ILE A 165 2.35 -15.18 19.17
CA ILE A 165 2.66 -13.78 19.46
C ILE A 165 3.81 -13.36 18.55
N ILE A 166 3.63 -12.26 17.83
CA ILE A 166 4.72 -11.53 17.20
C ILE A 166 5.31 -10.61 18.27
N TYR A 167 6.63 -10.68 18.44
CA TYR A 167 7.36 -9.93 19.44
C TYR A 167 8.18 -8.82 18.79
N ASN A 168 8.26 -7.68 19.47
CA ASN A 168 9.13 -6.56 19.10
C ASN A 168 8.89 -6.05 17.67
N ALA A 169 7.62 -5.88 17.30
CA ALA A 169 7.29 -5.26 16.02
C ALA A 169 7.86 -3.83 15.95
N PRO A 170 8.36 -3.41 14.78
CA PRO A 170 8.88 -2.05 14.61
C PRO A 170 7.77 -1.03 14.83
N VAL A 171 8.14 0.14 15.33
CA VAL A 171 7.23 1.25 15.61
C VAL A 171 7.47 2.31 14.54
N GLU A 172 6.45 2.60 13.74
CA GLU A 172 6.54 3.45 12.54
C GLU A 172 5.25 4.27 12.35
N ALA A 173 5.30 5.29 11.47
CA ALA A 173 4.14 6.12 11.18
C ALA A 173 2.98 5.30 10.57
N ASN A 174 1.73 5.57 10.98
CA ASN A 174 0.55 4.93 10.39
C ASN A 174 0.24 5.48 9.00
N ILE A 175 0.78 4.86 7.95
CA ILE A 175 0.61 5.33 6.57
C ILE A 175 -0.56 4.59 5.87
N GLN A 176 -1.68 5.28 5.64
CA GLN A 176 -2.91 4.77 4.96
C GLN A 176 -2.71 4.02 3.62
N THR A 177 -3.38 2.91 3.29
CA THR A 177 -2.99 2.16 2.08
C THR A 177 -3.26 2.86 0.74
N TYR A 178 -4.15 3.86 0.68
CA TYR A 178 -4.35 4.66 -0.53
C TYR A 178 -3.07 5.46 -0.86
N PRO A 179 -2.53 5.37 -2.10
CA PRO A 179 -1.28 6.04 -2.48
C PRO A 179 -1.42 7.57 -2.62
N GLY A 180 -2.56 8.15 -2.22
CA GLY A 180 -2.82 9.60 -2.23
C GLY A 180 -3.01 10.21 -3.62
N PHE A 181 -3.05 9.40 -4.68
CA PHE A 181 -3.42 9.81 -6.03
C PHE A 181 -4.27 8.72 -6.71
N PRO A 182 -5.12 9.07 -7.70
CA PRO A 182 -5.90 8.09 -8.44
C PRO A 182 -5.01 7.14 -9.24
N VAL A 183 -5.22 5.83 -9.04
CA VAL A 183 -4.47 4.78 -9.73
C VAL A 183 -5.20 4.43 -11.03
N ARG A 184 -4.47 4.43 -12.16
CA ARG A 184 -5.04 4.26 -13.50
C ARG A 184 -4.08 3.56 -14.46
N LEU A 185 -4.59 3.23 -15.65
CA LEU A 185 -3.83 2.68 -16.78
C LEU A 185 -2.48 3.39 -16.97
N GLY A 186 -1.41 2.59 -17.06
CA GLY A 186 -0.03 3.07 -17.18
C GLY A 186 0.65 3.47 -15.86
N ASN A 187 -0.01 3.30 -14.71
CA ASN A 187 0.65 3.33 -13.40
C ASN A 187 1.28 1.97 -13.06
N SER A 188 2.28 1.98 -12.18
CA SER A 188 2.91 0.77 -11.70
C SER A 188 3.38 0.90 -10.26
N GLY A 189 3.46 -0.21 -9.54
CA GLY A 189 4.01 -0.31 -8.19
C GLY A 189 3.28 -1.36 -7.35
N ASP A 190 3.74 -1.56 -6.12
CA ASP A 190 3.13 -2.55 -5.22
C ASP A 190 1.68 -2.22 -4.86
N PHE A 191 1.30 -0.95 -4.85
CA PHE A 191 -0.10 -0.55 -4.70
C PHE A 191 -1.01 -1.07 -5.83
N VAL A 192 -0.48 -1.23 -7.05
CA VAL A 192 -1.23 -1.86 -8.16
C VAL A 192 -1.34 -3.36 -7.93
N ARG A 193 -0.26 -4.00 -7.49
CA ARG A 193 -0.27 -5.44 -7.19
C ARG A 193 -1.26 -5.76 -6.05
N LEU A 194 -1.24 -4.97 -4.98
CA LEU A 194 -2.22 -5.04 -3.88
C LEU A 194 -3.64 -4.88 -4.40
N LEU A 195 -3.90 -3.88 -5.24
CA LEU A 195 -5.20 -3.64 -5.85
C LEU A 195 -5.68 -4.87 -6.65
N LYS A 196 -4.82 -5.45 -7.48
CA LYS A 196 -5.12 -6.65 -8.27
C LYS A 196 -5.47 -7.84 -7.36
N THR A 197 -4.70 -8.07 -6.31
CA THR A 197 -4.96 -9.12 -5.32
C THR A 197 -6.32 -8.95 -4.65
N GLN A 198 -6.64 -7.73 -4.22
CA GLN A 198 -7.93 -7.43 -3.58
C GLN A 198 -9.10 -7.62 -4.55
N LEU A 199 -8.98 -7.09 -5.78
CA LEU A 199 -10.00 -7.26 -6.82
C LEU A 199 -10.23 -8.72 -7.18
N ASN A 200 -9.16 -9.52 -7.33
CA ASN A 200 -9.28 -10.95 -7.62
C ASN A 200 -9.97 -11.72 -6.50
N ARG A 201 -9.66 -11.44 -5.23
CA ARG A 201 -10.36 -12.07 -4.11
C ARG A 201 -11.84 -11.69 -4.08
N ILE A 202 -12.16 -10.41 -4.27
CA ILE A 202 -13.57 -9.97 -4.38
C ILE A 202 -14.23 -10.69 -5.57
N GLY A 203 -13.54 -10.81 -6.71
CA GLY A 203 -14.02 -11.47 -7.92
C GLY A 203 -14.40 -12.95 -7.72
N GLN A 204 -13.83 -13.64 -6.73
CA GLN A 204 -14.24 -15.01 -6.38
C GLN A 204 -15.70 -15.05 -5.88
N ASN A 205 -16.15 -14.01 -5.17
CA ASN A 205 -17.53 -13.88 -4.69
C ASN A 205 -18.42 -13.09 -5.68
N TYR A 206 -17.82 -12.31 -6.58
CA TYR A 206 -18.49 -11.51 -7.59
C TYR A 206 -17.94 -11.83 -9.00
N PRO A 207 -18.33 -12.97 -9.62
CA PRO A 207 -17.72 -13.48 -10.85
C PRO A 207 -17.87 -12.60 -12.10
N ALA A 208 -18.73 -11.57 -12.04
CA ALA A 208 -18.86 -10.56 -13.09
C ALA A 208 -17.64 -9.61 -13.15
N ILE A 209 -16.82 -9.56 -12.09
CA ILE A 209 -15.53 -8.90 -12.09
C ILE A 209 -14.53 -9.87 -12.76
N PRO A 210 -13.95 -9.51 -13.92
CA PRO A 210 -12.93 -10.32 -14.57
C PRO A 210 -11.74 -10.58 -13.63
N ILE A 211 -11.29 -11.83 -13.58
CA ILE A 211 -10.05 -12.19 -12.88
C ILE A 211 -8.87 -11.63 -13.66
N ILE A 212 -7.99 -10.93 -12.96
CA ILE A 212 -6.75 -10.36 -13.48
C ILE A 212 -5.67 -11.43 -13.36
N ILE A 213 -5.23 -11.97 -14.50
CA ILE A 213 -4.21 -13.04 -14.55
C ILE A 213 -2.79 -12.44 -14.46
N ASP A 214 -2.61 -11.21 -14.95
CA ASP A 214 -1.36 -10.47 -14.88
C ASP A 214 -0.99 -10.08 -13.43
N ASP A 215 -0.01 -10.76 -12.84
CA ASP A 215 0.51 -10.54 -11.48
C ASP A 215 1.62 -9.48 -11.40
N SER A 216 1.94 -8.83 -12.53
CA SER A 216 2.94 -7.78 -12.59
C SER A 216 2.53 -6.53 -11.78
N VAL A 217 3.50 -5.66 -11.50
CA VAL A 217 3.25 -4.37 -10.86
C VAL A 217 2.54 -3.35 -11.75
N PHE A 218 2.20 -3.68 -13.01
CA PHE A 218 1.65 -2.73 -13.98
C PHE A 218 0.13 -2.71 -13.99
N PHE A 219 -0.46 -1.51 -14.03
CA PHE A 219 -1.88 -1.33 -14.21
C PHE A 219 -2.18 -1.35 -15.71
N THR A 220 -2.62 -2.50 -16.20
CA THR A 220 -2.91 -2.78 -17.61
C THR A 220 -4.39 -2.62 -17.95
N VAL A 221 -4.76 -2.77 -19.22
CA VAL A 221 -6.17 -2.71 -19.68
C VAL A 221 -7.02 -3.81 -19.04
N GLU A 222 -6.43 -4.96 -18.71
CA GLU A 222 -7.10 -6.02 -17.96
C GLU A 222 -7.52 -5.53 -16.56
N THR A 223 -6.61 -4.84 -15.87
CA THR A 223 -6.90 -4.24 -14.55
C THR A 223 -7.95 -3.14 -14.67
N GLU A 224 -7.86 -2.27 -15.70
CA GLU A 224 -8.85 -1.22 -15.95
C GLU A 224 -10.26 -1.81 -16.16
N ASN A 225 -10.38 -2.88 -16.93
CA ASN A 225 -11.66 -3.56 -17.19
C ASN A 225 -12.26 -4.16 -15.91
N ALA A 226 -11.41 -4.78 -15.07
CA ALA A 226 -11.83 -5.28 -13.77
C ALA A 226 -12.33 -4.14 -12.85
N VAL A 227 -11.62 -3.00 -12.83
CA VAL A 227 -12.04 -1.81 -12.08
C VAL A 227 -13.35 -1.24 -12.60
N ARG A 228 -13.54 -1.13 -13.92
CA ARG A 228 -14.82 -0.66 -14.49
C ARG A 228 -15.99 -1.56 -14.10
N LYS A 229 -15.79 -2.89 -14.15
CA LYS A 229 -16.82 -3.85 -13.74
C LYS A 229 -17.10 -3.78 -12.24
N PHE A 230 -16.07 -3.64 -11.41
CA PHE A 230 -16.24 -3.38 -9.99
C PHE A 230 -17.04 -2.09 -9.73
N GLN A 231 -16.69 -0.98 -10.39
CA GLN A 231 -17.39 0.30 -10.25
C GLN A 231 -18.86 0.19 -10.64
N GLU A 232 -19.16 -0.50 -11.74
CA GLU A 232 -20.53 -0.78 -12.20
C GLU A 232 -21.34 -1.60 -11.19
N ILE A 233 -20.76 -2.65 -10.59
CA ILE A 233 -21.44 -3.54 -9.64
C ILE A 233 -21.76 -2.83 -8.32
N PHE A 234 -20.91 -1.89 -7.90
CA PHE A 234 -21.00 -1.23 -6.58
C PHE A 234 -21.45 0.24 -6.66
N ASP A 235 -22.14 0.61 -7.75
CA ASP A 235 -22.74 1.93 -7.97
C ASP A 235 -21.76 3.10 -7.78
N LEU A 236 -20.55 2.95 -8.33
CA LEU A 236 -19.53 4.00 -8.39
C LEU A 236 -19.44 4.60 -9.81
N ASP A 237 -18.80 5.76 -9.92
CA ASP A 237 -18.50 6.37 -11.22
C ASP A 237 -17.61 5.43 -12.07
N VAL A 238 -18.13 4.96 -13.22
CA VAL A 238 -17.47 3.97 -14.10
C VAL A 238 -16.38 4.63 -14.95
N THR A 239 -15.28 4.99 -14.29
CA THR A 239 -14.15 5.70 -14.89
C THR A 239 -13.01 4.78 -15.31
N GLY A 240 -12.93 3.56 -14.76
CA GLY A 240 -11.75 2.68 -14.86
C GLY A 240 -10.55 3.17 -14.05
N ILE A 241 -10.72 4.26 -13.30
CA ILE A 241 -9.71 4.88 -12.46
C ILE A 241 -10.04 4.55 -11.01
N VAL A 242 -9.07 4.03 -10.25
CA VAL A 242 -9.21 3.80 -8.82
C VAL A 242 -8.86 5.07 -8.08
N ASP A 243 -9.87 5.93 -7.92
CA ASP A 243 -9.81 7.10 -7.07
C ASP A 243 -9.93 6.72 -5.58
N LYS A 244 -9.97 7.72 -4.69
CA LYS A 244 -10.03 7.48 -3.24
C LYS A 244 -11.30 6.71 -2.85
N ALA A 245 -12.45 7.04 -3.44
CA ALA A 245 -13.71 6.38 -3.13
C ALA A 245 -13.70 4.91 -3.59
N THR A 246 -13.24 4.65 -4.81
CA THR A 246 -13.09 3.30 -5.36
C THR A 246 -12.12 2.47 -4.54
N TRP A 247 -10.95 3.03 -4.18
CA TRP A 247 -9.94 2.34 -3.36
C TRP A 247 -10.51 1.84 -2.04
N TYR A 248 -11.17 2.73 -1.29
CA TYR A 248 -11.72 2.37 0.02
C TYR A 248 -12.93 1.43 -0.09
N LYS A 249 -13.71 1.52 -1.17
CA LYS A 249 -14.78 0.55 -1.44
C LYS A 249 -14.22 -0.85 -1.73
N ILE A 250 -13.15 -0.96 -2.52
CA ILE A 250 -12.44 -2.22 -2.77
C ILE A 250 -11.93 -2.79 -1.45
N LYS A 251 -11.25 -1.97 -0.65
CA LYS A 251 -10.72 -2.40 0.65
C LYS A 251 -11.82 -2.88 1.61
N TYR A 252 -12.92 -2.13 1.72
CA TYR A 252 -14.08 -2.51 2.54
C TYR A 252 -14.64 -3.88 2.13
N LEU A 253 -14.85 -4.08 0.83
CA LEU A 253 -15.41 -5.35 0.32
C LEU A 253 -14.43 -6.51 0.45
N TYR A 254 -13.14 -6.27 0.21
CA TYR A 254 -12.09 -7.25 0.45
C TYR A 254 -12.11 -7.72 1.92
N ASN A 255 -12.16 -6.77 2.87
CA ASN A 255 -12.25 -7.07 4.30
C ASN A 255 -13.55 -7.84 4.63
N ALA A 256 -14.68 -7.45 4.05
CA ALA A 256 -15.96 -8.12 4.28
C ALA A 256 -15.98 -9.57 3.75
N VAL A 257 -15.43 -9.80 2.55
CA VAL A 257 -15.31 -11.13 1.94
C VAL A 257 -14.34 -12.01 2.75
N LYS A 258 -13.21 -11.45 3.23
CA LYS A 258 -12.28 -12.19 4.11
C LYS A 258 -12.92 -12.54 5.45
N LYS A 259 -13.65 -11.62 6.11
CA LYS A 259 -14.36 -11.91 7.37
C LYS A 259 -15.40 -13.03 7.24
N LEU A 260 -16.10 -13.10 6.09
CA LEU A 260 -17.00 -14.24 5.79
C LEU A 260 -16.24 -15.55 5.57
N SER A 261 -14.99 -15.47 5.13
CA SER A 261 -14.09 -16.61 4.89
C SER A 261 -13.34 -17.05 6.15
N ASP A 262 -13.13 -16.15 7.12
CA ASP A 262 -12.57 -16.46 8.43
C ASP A 262 -13.49 -17.39 9.24
N LEU A 263 -14.82 -17.37 8.98
CA LEU A 263 -15.74 -18.40 9.47
C LEU A 263 -15.42 -19.81 8.93
N TYR A 264 -14.61 -19.91 7.87
CA TYR A 264 -14.25 -21.14 7.16
C TYR A 264 -12.72 -21.33 6.99
N SER A 265 -11.90 -20.66 7.81
CA SER A 265 -10.44 -20.89 7.96
C SER A 265 -9.52 -20.51 6.76
N GLU A 266 -9.80 -19.40 6.05
CA GLU A 266 -8.86 -18.76 5.11
C GLU A 266 -8.57 -17.29 5.48
N GLY A 267 -7.62 -17.03 6.39
CA GLY A 267 -7.12 -15.66 6.56
C GLY A 267 -6.11 -15.24 5.49
N ILE A 268 -5.47 -14.08 5.67
CA ILE A 268 -4.45 -13.56 4.73
C ILE A 268 -3.20 -14.45 4.76
N SER A 269 -2.86 -15.11 3.65
CA SER A 269 -1.69 -16.00 3.59
C SER A 269 -0.39 -15.21 3.63
N ILE A 270 0.71 -15.85 4.06
CA ILE A 270 2.06 -15.26 4.04
C ILE A 270 2.46 -14.74 2.64
N ASP A 271 1.91 -15.31 1.58
CA ASP A 271 2.17 -14.88 0.19
C ASP A 271 1.41 -13.58 -0.17
N GLU A 272 0.23 -13.35 0.40
CA GLU A 272 -0.50 -12.07 0.29
C GLU A 272 0.17 -10.95 1.13
N ALA A 273 0.91 -11.33 2.18
CA ALA A 273 1.62 -10.41 3.08
C ALA A 273 2.92 -9.82 2.52
N GLN A 274 3.57 -10.52 1.57
CA GLN A 274 4.76 -10.01 0.88
C GLN A 274 4.50 -8.74 0.07
N LEU A 275 3.23 -8.38 -0.12
CA LEU A 275 2.75 -7.30 -0.99
C LEU A 275 2.47 -5.99 -0.26
N ILE A 276 2.61 -5.97 1.07
CA ILE A 276 2.06 -4.89 1.87
C ILE A 276 3.21 -4.12 2.52
N PHE A 277 3.24 -2.83 2.20
CA PHE A 277 4.06 -1.77 2.79
C PHE A 277 5.46 -1.57 2.19
N ASP A 278 5.52 -0.92 1.03
CA ASP A 278 6.24 0.36 1.01
C ASP A 278 5.35 1.48 0.47
N LYS A 279 4.80 2.26 1.40
CA LYS A 279 3.96 3.43 1.10
C LYS A 279 4.79 4.70 0.89
N GLN A 280 6.07 4.61 1.16
CA GLN A 280 7.04 5.65 0.94
C GLN A 280 8.20 5.01 0.21
N VAL A 281 8.82 5.79 -0.67
CA VAL A 281 10.03 5.35 -1.34
C VAL A 281 11.20 6.08 -0.69
N ASP A 282 12.13 5.35 -0.10
CA ASP A 282 13.27 5.91 0.62
C ASP A 282 14.59 5.18 0.32
N LEU A 283 15.64 5.57 1.06
CA LEU A 283 17.01 5.15 0.81
C LEU A 283 17.17 3.62 0.97
N GLY A 284 17.54 2.97 -0.12
CA GLY A 284 17.76 1.52 -0.18
C GLY A 284 16.63 0.74 -0.84
N ASP A 285 15.46 1.36 -1.07
CA ASP A 285 14.36 0.71 -1.77
C ASP A 285 14.72 0.31 -3.20
N GLU A 286 14.17 -0.81 -3.67
CA GLU A 286 14.42 -1.34 -5.01
C GLU A 286 13.12 -1.51 -5.82
N GLY A 287 13.12 -1.06 -7.07
CA GLY A 287 12.09 -1.43 -8.05
C GLY A 287 11.98 -0.53 -9.28
N TYR A 288 11.16 -0.96 -10.24
CA TYR A 288 10.92 -0.26 -11.51
C TYR A 288 10.42 1.20 -11.36
N TYR A 289 9.76 1.53 -10.25
CA TYR A 289 9.30 2.88 -9.96
C TYR A 289 10.46 3.83 -9.63
N ILE A 290 11.59 3.35 -9.10
CA ILE A 290 12.81 4.15 -8.88
C ILE A 290 13.38 4.68 -10.19
N ARG A 291 13.46 3.84 -11.22
CA ARG A 291 13.90 4.30 -12.55
C ARG A 291 12.98 5.38 -13.11
N THR A 292 11.68 5.27 -12.84
CA THR A 292 10.70 6.28 -13.26
C THR A 292 10.87 7.59 -12.50
N LEU A 293 11.07 7.50 -11.18
CA LEU A 293 11.39 8.63 -10.33
C LEU A 293 12.63 9.37 -10.83
N ASN A 294 13.74 8.64 -11.00
CA ASN A 294 15.01 9.20 -11.44
C ASN A 294 14.88 9.84 -12.83
N TYR A 295 14.14 9.20 -13.75
CA TYR A 295 13.89 9.77 -15.06
C TYR A 295 13.11 11.10 -14.97
N PHE A 296 12.03 11.17 -14.18
CA PHE A 296 11.28 12.41 -14.00
C PHE A 296 12.15 13.51 -13.39
N LEU A 297 12.90 13.18 -12.34
CA LEU A 297 13.84 14.11 -11.71
C LEU A 297 14.89 14.61 -12.70
N ASN A 298 15.43 13.76 -13.57
CA ASN A 298 16.42 14.15 -14.58
C ASN A 298 15.88 15.08 -15.64
N VAL A 299 14.67 14.81 -16.16
CA VAL A 299 14.05 15.72 -17.13
C VAL A 299 13.75 17.07 -16.49
N ILE A 300 13.29 17.09 -15.23
CA ILE A 300 13.10 18.34 -14.49
C ILE A 300 14.45 19.03 -14.25
N SER A 301 15.47 18.30 -13.78
CA SER A 301 16.83 18.77 -13.51
C SER A 301 17.48 19.41 -14.74
N TYR A 302 17.23 18.86 -15.93
CA TYR A 302 17.74 19.41 -17.19
C TYR A 302 17.29 20.87 -17.41
N PHE A 303 16.06 21.21 -17.02
CA PHE A 303 15.50 22.57 -17.14
C PHE A 303 15.56 23.37 -15.83
N ASP A 304 15.78 22.72 -14.69
CA ASP A 304 15.92 23.32 -13.37
C ASP A 304 17.18 22.78 -12.65
N GLN A 305 18.29 23.48 -12.85
CA GLN A 305 19.61 23.12 -12.30
C GLN A 305 19.68 23.16 -10.76
N SER A 306 18.62 23.59 -10.07
CA SER A 306 18.57 23.49 -8.60
C SER A 306 18.32 22.06 -8.11
N ILE A 307 17.90 21.16 -8.99
CA ILE A 307 17.74 19.74 -8.71
C ILE A 307 18.94 18.98 -9.30
N PRO A 308 19.70 18.23 -8.49
CA PRO A 308 20.79 17.38 -8.97
C PRO A 308 20.35 16.41 -10.07
N PHE A 309 21.20 16.25 -11.08
CA PHE A 309 21.02 15.23 -12.12
C PHE A 309 21.50 13.87 -11.60
N LEU A 310 20.78 12.81 -11.95
CA LEU A 310 21.00 11.44 -11.49
C LEU A 310 21.50 10.56 -12.64
N GLU A 311 22.33 9.57 -12.32
CA GLU A 311 22.63 8.48 -13.25
C GLU A 311 21.45 7.50 -13.28
N LEU A 312 20.98 7.10 -14.47
CA LEU A 312 19.84 6.19 -14.64
C LEU A 312 20.24 4.70 -14.50
N GLU A 313 21.17 4.41 -13.60
CA GLU A 313 21.66 3.05 -13.37
C GLU A 313 20.98 2.38 -12.17
N GLY A 314 20.70 1.08 -12.32
CA GLY A 314 20.07 0.27 -11.27
C GLY A 314 18.59 0.55 -11.04
N GLU A 315 18.05 -0.11 -10.01
CA GLU A 315 16.67 0.02 -9.54
C GLU A 315 16.60 0.43 -8.07
N VAL A 316 17.74 0.83 -7.50
CA VAL A 316 17.89 1.13 -6.09
C VAL A 316 17.81 2.63 -5.86
N PHE A 317 17.07 3.06 -4.86
CA PHE A 317 17.05 4.43 -4.39
C PHE A 317 18.35 4.71 -3.63
N THR A 318 19.24 5.49 -4.22
CA THR A 318 20.58 5.78 -3.69
C THR A 318 20.62 7.09 -2.89
N GLU A 319 21.76 7.37 -2.23
CA GLU A 319 21.99 8.66 -1.57
C GLU A 319 21.84 9.84 -2.56
N ASN A 320 22.32 9.68 -3.80
CA ASN A 320 22.13 10.68 -4.86
C ASN A 320 20.64 10.91 -5.17
N THR A 321 19.85 9.83 -5.25
CA THR A 321 18.40 9.94 -5.43
C THR A 321 17.76 10.68 -4.25
N GLN A 322 18.17 10.39 -3.02
CA GLN A 322 17.69 11.07 -1.82
C GLN A 322 17.98 12.58 -1.87
N GLU A 323 19.20 12.96 -2.24
CA GLU A 323 19.60 14.36 -2.39
C GLU A 323 18.77 15.09 -3.44
N ALA A 324 18.52 14.47 -4.59
CA ALA A 324 17.67 15.03 -5.63
C ALA A 324 16.22 15.20 -5.16
N VAL A 325 15.68 14.24 -4.40
CA VAL A 325 14.35 14.33 -3.79
C VAL A 325 14.29 15.46 -2.76
N ILE A 326 15.30 15.60 -1.89
CA ILE A 326 15.39 16.70 -0.91
C ILE A 326 15.42 18.05 -1.62
N ALA A 327 16.23 18.19 -2.69
CA ALA A 327 16.31 19.41 -3.47
C ALA A 327 14.97 19.75 -4.13
N PHE A 328 14.31 18.74 -4.73
CA PHE A 328 12.97 18.87 -5.27
C PHE A 328 11.96 19.31 -4.20
N GLN A 329 11.91 18.63 -3.05
CA GLN A 329 10.98 18.95 -1.96
C GLN A 329 11.14 20.40 -1.49
N LYS A 330 12.38 20.86 -1.27
CA LYS A 330 12.67 22.26 -0.91
C LYS A 330 12.17 23.23 -1.98
N LYS A 331 12.42 22.95 -3.25
CA LYS A 331 12.03 23.79 -4.38
C LYS A 331 10.52 23.94 -4.50
N TYR A 332 9.77 22.87 -4.26
CA TYR A 332 8.32 22.82 -4.42
C TYR A 332 7.54 23.02 -3.10
N GLY A 333 8.21 23.45 -2.03
CA GLY A 333 7.57 23.78 -0.74
C GLY A 333 7.03 22.58 0.03
N LEU A 334 7.60 21.39 -0.19
CA LEU A 334 7.28 20.17 0.54
C LEU A 334 8.23 19.99 1.74
N PRO A 335 7.84 19.20 2.76
CA PRO A 335 8.77 18.76 3.80
C PRO A 335 9.99 18.07 3.19
N ALA A 336 11.20 18.56 3.50
CA ALA A 336 12.45 18.08 2.92
C ALA A 336 12.97 16.81 3.64
N THR A 337 12.17 15.75 3.60
CA THR A 337 12.45 14.48 4.28
C THR A 337 13.39 13.57 3.50
N GLY A 338 13.53 13.79 2.18
CA GLY A 338 14.21 12.86 1.27
C GLY A 338 13.44 11.57 1.00
N VAL A 339 12.23 11.47 1.53
CA VAL A 339 11.32 10.34 1.36
C VAL A 339 10.24 10.72 0.36
N VAL A 340 10.02 9.87 -0.65
CA VAL A 340 8.99 10.11 -1.66
C VAL A 340 7.68 9.48 -1.22
N ASP A 341 6.89 10.28 -0.51
CA ASP A 341 5.51 9.94 -0.18
C ASP A 341 4.55 10.23 -1.34
N ALA A 342 3.27 9.90 -1.13
CA ALA A 342 2.18 10.19 -2.06
C ALA A 342 2.15 11.62 -2.61
N ARG A 343 2.38 12.61 -1.74
CA ARG A 343 2.33 14.04 -2.10
C ARG A 343 3.54 14.42 -2.94
N THR A 344 4.72 13.94 -2.55
CA THR A 344 5.97 14.13 -3.28
C THR A 344 5.86 13.49 -4.66
N TRP A 345 5.35 12.27 -4.77
CA TRP A 345 5.14 11.60 -6.06
C TRP A 345 4.19 12.38 -6.98
N ALA A 346 3.05 12.85 -6.44
CA ALA A 346 2.11 13.66 -7.20
C ALA A 346 2.74 14.99 -7.67
N SER A 347 3.54 15.63 -6.81
CA SER A 347 4.25 16.87 -7.13
C SER A 347 5.30 16.65 -8.23
N ILE A 348 6.11 15.59 -8.15
CA ILE A 348 7.12 15.25 -9.17
C ILE A 348 6.47 14.99 -10.53
N ARG A 349 5.38 14.21 -10.58
CA ARG A 349 4.65 13.99 -11.84
C ARG A 349 4.05 15.27 -12.41
N GLY A 350 3.52 16.13 -11.55
CA GLY A 350 3.00 17.44 -11.95
C GLY A 350 4.10 18.33 -12.54
N ALA A 351 5.24 18.40 -11.86
CA ALA A 351 6.42 19.14 -12.32
C ALA A 351 6.96 18.59 -13.65
N TYR A 352 7.01 17.27 -13.82
CA TYR A 352 7.40 16.63 -15.06
C TYR A 352 6.46 16.99 -16.22
N ALA A 353 5.15 16.83 -16.02
CA ALA A 353 4.15 17.17 -17.04
C ALA A 353 4.20 18.65 -17.41
N GLN A 354 4.38 19.52 -16.42
CA GLN A 354 4.54 20.96 -16.63
C GLN A 354 5.80 21.28 -17.42
N THR A 355 6.92 20.61 -17.10
CA THR A 355 8.20 20.75 -17.81
C THR A 355 8.04 20.44 -19.29
N LEU A 356 7.39 19.31 -19.62
CA LEU A 356 7.11 18.96 -21.02
C LEU A 356 6.17 19.96 -21.71
N ALA A 357 5.16 20.47 -21.00
CA ALA A 357 4.20 21.43 -21.55
C ALA A 357 4.84 22.81 -21.84
N THR A 358 5.92 23.16 -21.15
CA THR A 358 6.63 24.44 -21.32
C THR A 358 8.04 24.27 -21.87
N ILE A 359 8.29 23.20 -22.62
CA ILE A 359 9.57 22.97 -23.27
C ILE A 359 9.91 24.17 -24.19
N PRO A 360 11.14 24.71 -24.13
CA PRO A 360 11.57 25.80 -25.01
C PRO A 360 11.48 25.38 -26.49
N ARG A 361 11.22 26.37 -27.37
CA ARG A 361 10.91 26.10 -28.79
C ARG A 361 12.02 25.35 -29.51
N GLU A 362 13.26 25.61 -29.15
CA GLU A 362 14.45 24.96 -29.69
C GLU A 362 14.51 23.44 -29.39
N TYR A 363 13.83 22.97 -28.32
CA TYR A 363 13.76 21.56 -27.97
C TYR A 363 12.47 20.88 -28.44
N MET A 364 11.52 21.62 -29.04
CA MET A 364 10.25 21.05 -29.53
C MET A 364 10.44 19.97 -30.59
N ILE A 365 11.56 19.99 -31.31
CA ILE A 365 11.90 18.94 -32.29
C ILE A 365 12.18 17.58 -31.62
N TYR A 366 12.58 17.57 -30.35
CA TYR A 366 12.88 16.38 -29.56
C TYR A 366 11.71 15.99 -28.65
N ILE A 367 10.55 16.65 -28.75
CA ILE A 367 9.42 16.45 -27.82
C ILE A 367 8.93 15.00 -27.79
N ASP A 368 9.05 14.30 -28.92
CA ASP A 368 8.66 12.90 -29.07
C ASP A 368 9.72 11.93 -28.54
N GLU A 369 10.94 12.38 -28.28
CA GLU A 369 12.00 11.58 -27.65
C GLU A 369 11.79 11.44 -26.13
N PHE A 370 11.09 12.39 -25.51
CA PHE A 370 10.77 12.31 -24.08
C PHE A 370 9.72 11.24 -23.79
N PHE A 371 9.91 10.52 -22.70
CA PHE A 371 8.98 9.50 -22.25
C PHE A 371 7.61 10.13 -21.97
N PRO A 372 6.49 9.51 -22.38
CA PRO A 372 5.15 10.11 -22.22
C PRO A 372 4.68 10.28 -20.76
N GLY A 373 5.45 9.85 -19.77
CA GLY A 373 5.10 9.97 -18.35
C GLY A 373 4.15 8.88 -17.83
N LEU A 374 3.93 7.83 -18.63
CA LEU A 374 3.15 6.66 -18.26
C LEU A 374 3.69 5.41 -18.95
N PHE A 375 3.59 4.27 -18.27
CA PHE A 375 3.97 2.99 -18.85
C PHE A 375 3.02 2.63 -19.99
N LEU A 376 3.57 2.16 -21.11
CA LEU A 376 2.79 1.74 -22.27
C LEU A 376 2.70 0.23 -22.31
N SER A 377 1.48 -0.31 -22.43
CA SER A 377 1.23 -1.73 -22.48
C SER A 377 0.20 -2.08 -23.54
N LYS A 378 0.07 -3.37 -23.84
CA LYS A 378 -0.93 -3.90 -24.76
C LYS A 378 -2.35 -3.42 -24.43
N GLY A 379 -3.12 -3.15 -25.49
CA GLY A 379 -4.49 -2.65 -25.45
C GLY A 379 -4.61 -1.14 -25.32
N MET A 380 -3.54 -0.43 -24.92
CA MET A 380 -3.53 1.03 -24.90
C MET A 380 -3.66 1.61 -26.31
N THR A 381 -4.27 2.79 -26.42
CA THR A 381 -4.46 3.48 -27.70
C THR A 381 -4.07 4.96 -27.60
N GLY A 382 -3.87 5.59 -28.76
CA GLY A 382 -3.69 7.04 -28.89
C GLY A 382 -2.27 7.48 -29.27
N ASN A 383 -2.01 8.78 -29.18
CA ASN A 383 -0.82 9.41 -29.76
C ASN A 383 0.50 8.89 -29.19
N ASN A 384 0.56 8.55 -27.90
CA ASN A 384 1.76 7.99 -27.29
C ASN A 384 2.13 6.63 -27.89
N ILE A 385 1.12 5.85 -28.30
CA ILE A 385 1.34 4.58 -28.98
C ILE A 385 1.82 4.81 -30.41
N ILE A 386 1.26 5.80 -31.11
CA ILE A 386 1.74 6.19 -32.45
C ILE A 386 3.22 6.58 -32.40
N LYS A 387 3.62 7.40 -31.41
CA LYS A 387 5.02 7.79 -31.21
C LYS A 387 5.93 6.58 -30.99
N LEU A 388 5.56 5.68 -30.07
CA LEU A 388 6.28 4.43 -29.86
C LEU A 388 6.42 3.63 -31.16
N GLN A 389 5.31 3.43 -31.86
CA GLN A 389 5.26 2.64 -33.08
C GLN A 389 6.10 3.24 -34.21
N ASN A 390 6.22 4.57 -34.30
CA ASN A 390 7.10 5.22 -35.25
C ASN A 390 8.58 4.89 -34.99
N PHE A 391 9.04 4.95 -33.73
CA PHE A 391 10.41 4.54 -33.39
C PHE A 391 10.66 3.06 -33.70
N LEU A 392 9.70 2.19 -33.33
CA LEU A 392 9.77 0.77 -33.66
C LEU A 392 9.78 0.55 -35.18
N TYR A 393 9.06 1.37 -35.95
CA TYR A 393 9.00 1.26 -37.40
C TYR A 393 10.36 1.55 -38.02
N THR A 394 11.01 2.64 -37.58
CA THR A 394 12.38 2.98 -37.98
C THR A 394 13.37 1.85 -37.65
N ILE A 395 13.31 1.27 -36.45
CA ILE A 395 14.16 0.13 -36.08
C ILE A 395 13.86 -1.08 -36.98
N CYS A 396 12.58 -1.39 -37.19
CA CYS A 396 12.16 -2.53 -37.99
C CYS A 396 12.62 -2.41 -39.45
N GLU A 397 12.42 -1.25 -40.07
CA GLU A 397 12.79 -1.00 -41.47
C GLU A 397 14.30 -1.07 -41.67
N ASN A 398 15.07 -0.45 -40.78
CA ASN A 398 16.50 -0.26 -41.02
C ASN A 398 17.37 -1.40 -40.49
N THR A 399 16.93 -2.12 -39.45
CA THR A 399 17.73 -3.18 -38.82
C THR A 399 17.17 -4.58 -39.06
N HIS A 400 15.85 -4.72 -39.25
CA HIS A 400 15.15 -6.01 -39.29
C HIS A 400 15.35 -6.89 -38.03
N GLU A 401 15.77 -6.29 -36.90
CA GLU A 401 16.11 -7.02 -35.67
C GLU A 401 14.94 -7.13 -34.67
N ILE A 402 13.73 -6.71 -35.07
CA ILE A 402 12.50 -6.87 -34.29
C ILE A 402 11.39 -7.54 -35.13
N PRO A 403 10.46 -8.29 -34.52
CA PRO A 403 9.35 -8.98 -35.20
C PRO A 403 8.52 -8.13 -36.17
N GLY A 404 8.35 -6.84 -35.84
CA GLY A 404 7.64 -5.88 -36.69
C GLY A 404 6.73 -4.94 -35.91
N VAL A 405 6.11 -3.99 -36.61
CA VAL A 405 5.16 -3.05 -36.00
C VAL A 405 4.17 -2.56 -37.04
N ARG A 406 2.98 -2.15 -36.57
CA ARG A 406 1.99 -1.42 -37.37
C ARG A 406 1.74 -0.09 -36.70
N VAL A 407 1.94 1.02 -37.41
CA VAL A 407 1.62 2.35 -36.89
C VAL A 407 0.10 2.58 -37.00
N ASN A 408 -0.65 2.08 -36.03
CA ASN A 408 -2.11 2.15 -35.99
C ASN A 408 -2.65 2.85 -34.73
N GLY A 409 -1.76 3.28 -33.82
CA GLY A 409 -2.13 3.91 -32.56
C GLY A 409 -2.79 2.96 -31.57
N VAL A 410 -2.68 1.65 -31.77
CA VAL A 410 -3.15 0.60 -30.87
C VAL A 410 -1.97 -0.29 -30.49
N PHE A 411 -1.71 -0.43 -29.19
CA PHE A 411 -0.64 -1.30 -28.70
C PHE A 411 -1.10 -2.74 -28.85
N ASP A 412 -0.94 -3.28 -30.05
CA ASP A 412 -1.41 -4.60 -30.45
C ASP A 412 -0.42 -5.73 -30.12
N ASN A 413 -0.79 -6.96 -30.45
CA ASN A 413 0.05 -8.15 -30.22
C ASN A 413 1.41 -8.05 -30.93
N LEU A 414 1.47 -7.43 -32.11
CA LEU A 414 2.71 -7.31 -32.87
C LEU A 414 3.64 -6.30 -32.19
N THR A 415 3.09 -5.17 -31.74
CA THR A 415 3.80 -4.18 -30.94
C THR A 415 4.34 -4.82 -29.66
N GLU A 416 3.53 -5.60 -28.93
CA GLU A 416 3.95 -6.33 -27.72
C GLU A 416 5.07 -7.34 -27.98
N GLN A 417 4.98 -8.11 -29.06
CA GLN A 417 6.02 -9.07 -29.44
C GLN A 417 7.36 -8.36 -29.73
N SER A 418 7.30 -7.21 -30.40
CA SER A 418 8.50 -6.40 -30.64
C SER A 418 9.09 -5.83 -29.37
N ILE A 419 8.27 -5.30 -28.47
CA ILE A 419 8.73 -4.84 -27.15
C ILE A 419 9.37 -5.99 -26.36
N LYS A 420 8.75 -7.17 -26.31
CA LYS A 420 9.33 -8.36 -25.65
C LYS A 420 10.66 -8.79 -26.30
N SER A 421 10.79 -8.67 -27.62
CA SER A 421 12.05 -8.94 -28.33
C SER A 421 13.16 -7.98 -27.90
N ILE A 422 12.84 -6.68 -27.81
CA ILE A 422 13.77 -5.64 -27.40
C ILE A 422 14.17 -5.83 -25.93
N GLN A 423 13.22 -6.13 -25.05
CA GLN A 423 13.51 -6.41 -23.63
C GLN A 423 14.51 -7.55 -23.45
N ARG A 424 14.34 -8.67 -24.18
CA ARG A 424 15.30 -9.78 -24.16
C ARG A 424 16.69 -9.36 -24.60
N ARG A 425 16.79 -8.46 -25.59
CA ARG A 425 18.09 -7.96 -26.10
C ARG A 425 18.86 -7.16 -25.05
N VAL A 426 18.15 -6.41 -24.20
CA VAL A 426 18.75 -5.61 -23.14
C VAL A 426 18.80 -6.35 -21.79
N ASN A 427 18.60 -7.68 -21.79
CA ASN A 427 18.52 -8.52 -20.59
C ASN A 427 17.49 -8.04 -19.55
N ALA A 428 16.42 -7.38 -20.00
CA ALA A 428 15.28 -7.03 -19.18
C ALA A 428 14.21 -8.14 -19.20
N GLU A 429 13.41 -8.20 -18.14
CA GLU A 429 12.26 -9.10 -18.08
C GLU A 429 11.29 -8.81 -19.26
N PRO A 430 10.87 -9.82 -20.04
CA PRO A 430 10.07 -9.62 -21.24
C PRO A 430 8.58 -9.41 -20.90
N THR A 431 8.29 -8.35 -20.13
CA THR A 431 6.94 -8.00 -19.66
C THR A 431 6.02 -7.51 -20.78
N GLY A 432 6.55 -7.03 -21.90
CA GLY A 432 5.79 -6.36 -22.96
C GLY A 432 5.34 -4.95 -22.61
N VAL A 433 5.84 -4.39 -21.49
CA VAL A 433 5.53 -3.04 -21.02
C VAL A 433 6.72 -2.11 -21.27
N VAL A 434 6.44 -0.91 -21.77
CA VAL A 434 7.42 0.14 -22.04
C VAL A 434 7.44 1.16 -20.90
N GLY A 435 8.50 1.12 -20.10
CA GLY A 435 8.86 2.16 -19.14
C GLY A 435 9.91 3.13 -19.68
N PRO A 436 10.36 4.11 -18.88
CA PRO A 436 11.27 5.18 -19.33
C PRO A 436 12.63 4.67 -19.80
N ALA A 437 13.21 3.67 -19.12
CA ALA A 437 14.49 3.07 -19.52
C ALA A 437 14.40 2.39 -20.90
N LEU A 438 13.34 1.60 -21.12
CA LEU A 438 13.13 0.93 -22.40
C LEU A 438 12.77 1.92 -23.50
N TRP A 439 11.99 2.95 -23.19
CA TRP A 439 11.68 4.03 -24.10
C TRP A 439 12.95 4.73 -24.58
N TYR A 440 13.83 5.14 -23.65
CA TYR A 440 15.11 5.75 -23.99
C TYR A 440 15.95 4.85 -24.90
N TYR A 441 16.06 3.55 -24.57
CA TYR A 441 16.76 2.59 -25.42
C TYR A 441 16.17 2.49 -26.83
N ILE A 442 14.84 2.45 -26.95
CA ILE A 442 14.15 2.40 -28.25
C ILE A 442 14.42 3.67 -29.06
N VAL A 443 14.36 4.84 -28.45
CA VAL A 443 14.62 6.12 -29.11
C VAL A 443 16.07 6.18 -29.62
N GLU A 444 17.05 5.85 -28.77
CA GLU A 444 18.47 5.86 -29.16
C GLU A 444 18.78 4.82 -30.24
N TRP A 445 18.15 3.64 -30.19
CA TRP A 445 18.29 2.66 -31.25
C TRP A 445 17.69 3.15 -32.56
N ALA A 446 16.50 3.75 -32.55
CA ALA A 446 15.89 4.31 -33.75
C ALA A 446 16.76 5.41 -34.39
N LYS A 447 17.39 6.27 -33.57
CA LYS A 447 18.33 7.31 -34.01
C LYS A 447 19.55 6.70 -34.68
N ASN A 448 20.18 5.72 -34.05
CA ASN A 448 21.36 5.04 -34.60
C ASN A 448 21.05 4.22 -35.85
N ALA A 449 19.83 3.68 -35.96
CA ALA A 449 19.37 2.96 -37.14
C ALA A 449 19.03 3.88 -38.33
N SER A 450 18.93 5.19 -38.12
CA SER A 450 18.61 6.18 -39.17
C SER A 450 19.85 6.77 -39.85
N ILE A 451 21.04 6.37 -39.40
CA ILE A 451 22.36 6.78 -39.90
C ILE A 451 22.91 5.64 -40.76
#